data_AF-A0A914Y8F1-F1
#
_entry.id   AF-A0A914Y8F1-F1
#
_cell.length_a   1.000
_cell.length_b   1.000
_cell.length_c   1.000
_cell.angle_alpha   90.00
_cell.angle_beta   90.00
_cell.angle_gamma   90.00
#
_symmetry.space_group_name_H-M   'P 1'
#
loop_
_entity.id
_entity.type
_entity.pdbx_description
1 polymer ?
#
loop_
_entity_poly.entity_id
_entity_poly.type
_entity_poly.pdbx_seq_one_letter_code
_entity_poly.pdbx_strand_id
1 'polypeptide(L)'
;MPCLSKEGITLDDIETVVITHGHPGHMGNMNFFGQKPILFHSLEYIGRHVTPTELKERPYRKISNNIEVWKTPGHTQHDLSVLVHNVQGYGSMAIVGDLIPTEQFISDNA
;
A
#
# COMPACT_ATOMS: atom_id res chain seq x y z
N MET A 1 10.61 10.83 -11.61
CA MET A 1 10.71 9.45 -11.08
C MET A 1 11.02 8.50 -12.22
N PRO A 2 12.26 7.99 -12.34
CA PRO A 2 12.67 7.21 -13.51
C PRO A 2 11.82 5.95 -13.75
N CYS A 3 11.30 5.31 -12.70
CA CYS A 3 10.51 4.08 -12.84
C CYS A 3 9.09 4.33 -13.37
N LEU A 4 8.38 5.35 -12.85
CA LEU A 4 7.03 5.68 -13.37
C LEU A 4 7.09 6.07 -14.85
N SER A 5 8.08 6.89 -15.22
CA SER A 5 8.24 7.32 -16.62
C SER A 5 8.56 6.17 -17.58
N LYS A 6 9.21 5.11 -17.12
CA LYS A 6 9.44 3.89 -17.95
C LYS A 6 8.14 3.16 -18.27
N GLU A 7 7.17 3.20 -17.36
CA GLU A 7 5.84 2.63 -17.55
C GLU A 7 4.89 3.60 -18.29
N GLY A 8 5.36 4.77 -18.71
CA GLY A 8 4.53 5.81 -19.34
C GLY A 8 3.54 6.47 -18.38
N ILE A 9 3.74 6.33 -17.07
CA ILE A 9 2.86 6.85 -16.01
C ILE A 9 3.41 8.18 -15.49
N THR A 10 2.55 9.18 -15.42
CA THR A 10 2.82 10.47 -14.78
C THR A 10 2.29 10.51 -13.35
N LEU A 11 2.66 11.53 -12.57
CA LEU A 11 2.11 11.70 -11.22
C LEU A 11 0.59 11.96 -11.25
N ASP A 12 0.08 12.56 -12.32
CA ASP A 12 -1.35 12.86 -12.45
C ASP A 12 -2.19 11.61 -12.68
N ASP A 13 -1.61 10.57 -13.28
CA ASP A 13 -2.26 9.27 -13.49
C ASP A 13 -2.43 8.46 -12.20
N ILE A 14 -1.75 8.84 -11.11
CA ILE A 14 -1.87 8.17 -9.82
C ILE A 14 -3.15 8.62 -9.12
N GLU A 15 -4.05 7.66 -8.86
CA GLU A 15 -5.31 7.90 -8.15
C GLU A 15 -5.16 7.78 -6.63
N THR A 16 -4.32 6.87 -6.14
CA THR A 16 -4.09 6.67 -4.71
C THR A 16 -2.69 6.14 -4.45
N VAL A 17 -2.16 6.42 -3.26
CA VAL A 17 -0.89 5.87 -2.77
C VAL A 17 -1.17 5.10 -1.49
N VAL A 18 -0.72 3.85 -1.40
CA VAL A 18 -0.80 3.06 -0.16
C VAL A 18 0.59 2.97 0.44
N ILE A 19 0.74 3.48 1.67
CA ILE A 19 1.96 3.32 2.46
C ILE A 19 1.80 2.09 3.33
N THR A 20 2.59 1.05 3.04
CA THR A 20 2.52 -0.23 3.77
C THR A 20 2.84 -0.04 5.25
N HIS A 21 3.86 0.76 5.58
CA HIS A 21 4.19 1.15 6.96
C HIS A 21 5.10 2.40 7.02
N GLY A 22 5.31 2.93 8.23
CA GLY A 22 5.91 4.24 8.46
C GLY A 22 7.45 4.31 8.49
N HIS A 23 8.17 3.32 7.95
CA HIS A 23 9.63 3.43 7.88
C HIS A 23 10.06 4.36 6.72
N PRO A 24 11.18 5.10 6.88
CA PRO A 24 11.63 6.08 5.88
C PRO A 24 11.78 5.52 4.46
N GLY A 25 12.21 4.26 4.33
CA GLY A 25 12.35 3.58 3.04
C GLY A 25 11.03 3.37 2.28
N HIS A 26 9.89 3.40 2.98
CA HIS A 26 8.56 3.15 2.42
C HIS A 26 7.74 4.43 2.23
N MET A 27 8.07 5.51 2.95
CA MET A 27 7.33 6.78 2.92
C MET A 27 8.14 8.01 2.43
N GLY A 28 9.42 7.83 2.10
CA GLY A 28 10.35 8.95 1.84
C GLY A 28 10.01 9.87 0.66
N ASN A 29 9.11 9.44 -0.23
CA ASN A 29 8.73 10.17 -1.45
C ASN A 29 7.29 10.73 -1.41
N MET A 30 6.64 10.75 -0.24
CA MET A 30 5.25 11.24 -0.11
C MET A 30 5.07 12.69 -0.58
N ASN A 31 6.12 13.51 -0.55
CA ASN A 31 6.09 14.91 -0.99
C ASN A 31 5.69 15.09 -2.46
N PHE A 32 5.90 14.09 -3.32
CA PHE A 32 5.46 14.13 -4.72
C PHE A 32 3.95 13.93 -4.90
N PHE A 33 3.28 13.36 -3.90
CA PHE A 33 1.87 12.95 -3.95
C PHE A 33 0.99 13.76 -3.02
N GLY A 34 1.44 14.94 -2.55
CA GLY A 34 0.74 15.72 -1.54
C GLY A 34 -0.71 16.10 -1.90
N GLN A 35 -1.08 16.12 -3.18
CA GLN A 35 -2.45 16.40 -3.63
C GLN A 35 -3.25 15.14 -4.00
N LYS A 36 -2.67 13.96 -3.83
CA LYS A 36 -3.30 12.66 -4.07
C LYS A 36 -3.73 12.04 -2.74
N PRO A 37 -4.78 11.20 -2.71
CA PRO A 37 -5.10 10.38 -1.55
C PRO A 37 -3.92 9.47 -1.18
N ILE A 38 -3.44 9.60 0.05
CA ILE A 38 -2.41 8.72 0.62
C ILE A 38 -3.04 7.95 1.77
N LEU A 39 -3.18 6.64 1.61
CA LEU A 39 -3.66 5.73 2.64
C LEU A 39 -2.48 5.26 3.51
N PHE A 40 -2.57 5.50 4.80
CA PHE A 40 -1.63 4.99 5.79
C PHE A 40 -2.39 4.50 7.02
N HIS A 41 -2.19 3.23 7.37
CA HIS A 41 -2.96 2.54 8.41
C HIS A 41 -4.48 2.73 8.24
N SER A 42 -5.16 3.40 9.17
CA SER A 42 -6.60 3.64 9.16
C SER A 42 -6.98 5.08 8.79
N LEU A 43 -6.04 5.83 8.21
CA LEU A 43 -6.17 7.23 7.85
C LEU A 43 -5.85 7.44 6.37
N GLU A 44 -6.58 8.36 5.75
CA GLU A 44 -6.30 8.87 4.41
C GLU A 44 -5.92 10.35 4.50
N TYR A 45 -4.85 10.72 3.79
CA TYR A 45 -4.28 12.06 3.78
C TYR A 45 -4.44 12.67 2.39
N ILE A 46 -4.92 13.91 2.33
CA ILE A 46 -4.91 14.75 1.12
C ILE A 46 -4.41 16.14 1.51
N GLY A 47 -3.18 16.46 1.15
CA GLY A 47 -2.48 17.67 1.59
C GLY A 47 -2.31 17.66 3.11
N ARG A 48 -2.99 18.59 3.78
CA ARG A 48 -3.03 18.69 5.24
C ARG A 48 -4.31 18.12 5.87
N HIS A 49 -5.24 17.66 5.04
CA HIS A 49 -6.50 17.08 5.51
C HIS A 49 -6.30 15.60 5.79
N VAL A 50 -6.88 15.14 6.92
CA VAL A 50 -6.78 13.76 7.37
C VAL A 50 -8.18 13.26 7.68
N THR A 51 -8.55 12.13 7.07
CA THR A 51 -9.87 11.53 7.23
C THR A 51 -9.71 10.07 7.70
N PRO A 52 -10.42 9.65 8.76
CA PRO A 52 -10.55 8.24 9.10
C PRO A 52 -11.17 7.42 7.97
N THR A 53 -10.69 6.20 7.76
CA THR A 53 -11.24 5.28 6.76
C THR A 53 -12.00 4.13 7.42
N GLU A 54 -12.67 3.31 6.62
CA GLU A 54 -13.33 2.08 7.08
C GLU A 54 -12.36 1.07 7.72
N LEU A 55 -11.04 1.22 7.51
CA LEU A 55 -10.02 0.40 8.15
C LEU A 55 -9.93 0.61 9.67
N LYS A 56 -10.58 1.64 10.24
CA LYS A 56 -10.75 1.73 11.70
C LYS A 56 -11.58 0.56 12.23
N GLU A 57 -12.72 0.30 11.60
CA GLU A 57 -13.70 -0.69 12.08
C GLU A 57 -13.60 -2.03 11.36
N ARG A 58 -12.99 -2.05 10.17
CA ARG A 58 -12.89 -3.24 9.32
C ARG A 58 -11.44 -3.68 9.15
N PRO A 59 -11.18 -4.98 8.92
CA PRO A 59 -9.84 -5.46 8.64
C PRO A 59 -9.36 -5.09 7.23
N TYR A 60 -10.26 -4.70 6.32
CA TYR A 60 -9.93 -4.37 4.94
C TYR A 60 -10.78 -3.23 4.36
N ARG A 61 -10.27 -2.65 3.26
CA ARG A 61 -10.89 -1.63 2.40
C ARG A 61 -10.78 -2.06 0.94
N LYS A 62 -11.88 -1.96 0.18
CA LYS A 62 -11.84 -2.18 -1.28
C LYS A 62 -11.45 -0.88 -1.96
N ILE A 63 -10.40 -0.90 -2.78
CA ILE A 63 -9.97 0.24 -3.59
C ILE A 63 -10.61 0.16 -4.97
N SER A 64 -10.73 -1.04 -5.54
CA SER A 64 -11.45 -1.31 -6.78
C SER A 64 -12.05 -2.71 -6.78
N ASN A 65 -12.64 -3.15 -7.89
CA ASN A 65 -13.19 -4.50 -8.01
C ASN A 65 -12.12 -5.61 -7.83
N ASN A 66 -10.87 -5.33 -8.16
CA ASN A 66 -9.77 -6.30 -8.11
C ASN A 66 -8.70 -5.96 -7.07
N ILE A 67 -8.85 -4.86 -6.30
CA ILE A 67 -7.82 -4.39 -5.38
C ILE A 67 -8.41 -4.15 -4.00
N GLU A 68 -7.81 -4.78 -3.00
CA GLU A 68 -8.15 -4.62 -1.58
C GLU A 68 -6.90 -4.25 -0.78
N VAL A 69 -7.09 -3.46 0.27
CA VAL A 69 -6.05 -3.15 1.26
C VAL A 69 -6.46 -3.74 2.59
N TRP A 70 -5.57 -4.51 3.18
CA TRP A 70 -5.80 -5.25 4.43
C TRP A 70 -4.86 -4.75 5.53
N LYS A 71 -5.37 -4.65 6.75
CA LYS A 71 -4.54 -4.52 7.95
C LYS A 71 -3.82 -5.84 8.19
N THR A 72 -2.50 -5.80 8.21
CA THR A 72 -1.66 -6.97 8.42
C THR A 72 -0.59 -6.67 9.47
N PRO A 73 -1.00 -6.32 10.71
CA PRO A 73 -0.05 -5.96 11.76
C PRO A 73 0.94 -7.10 12.00
N GLY A 74 2.22 -6.76 12.06
CA GLY A 74 3.31 -7.72 12.18
C GLY A 74 4.63 -7.00 12.44
N HIS A 75 5.36 -6.66 11.36
CA HIS A 75 6.61 -5.91 11.43
C HIS A 75 6.41 -4.56 12.12
N THR A 76 5.28 -3.89 11.84
CA THR A 76 4.74 -2.82 12.68
C THR A 76 3.24 -3.03 12.95
N GLN A 77 2.71 -2.35 13.97
CA GLN A 77 1.26 -2.36 14.26
C GLN A 77 0.42 -1.66 13.18
N HIS A 78 1.06 -0.87 12.32
CA HIS A 78 0.41 -0.08 11.29
C HIS A 78 0.42 -0.73 9.91
N ASP A 79 1.02 -1.92 9.79
CA ASP A 79 1.27 -2.58 8.52
C ASP A 79 -0.01 -2.82 7.71
N LEU A 80 0.08 -2.51 6.43
CA LEU A 80 -0.92 -2.77 5.42
C LEU A 80 -0.34 -3.68 4.33
N SER A 81 -1.19 -4.54 3.78
CA SER A 81 -0.93 -5.32 2.57
C SER A 81 -1.95 -4.99 1.48
N VAL A 82 -1.51 -4.96 0.22
CA VAL A 82 -2.39 -4.78 -0.95
C VAL A 82 -2.59 -6.13 -1.62
N LEU A 83 -3.84 -6.59 -1.72
CA LEU A 83 -4.23 -7.75 -2.50
C LEU A 83 -4.70 -7.30 -3.87
N VAL A 84 -4.15 -7.92 -4.92
CA VAL A 84 -4.51 -7.69 -6.32
C VAL A 84 -5.00 -9.02 -6.91
N HIS A 85 -6.25 -9.05 -7.33
CA HIS A 85 -6.90 -10.22 -7.89
C HIS A 85 -6.86 -10.23 -9.42
N ASN A 86 -7.04 -11.41 -9.99
CA ASN A 86 -7.15 -11.63 -11.44
C ASN A 86 -5.93 -11.12 -12.24
N VAL A 87 -4.73 -11.22 -11.67
CA VAL A 87 -3.48 -10.92 -12.36
C VAL A 87 -3.21 -12.00 -13.39
N GLN A 88 -3.06 -11.61 -14.65
CA GLN A 88 -2.86 -12.54 -15.77
C GLN A 88 -1.63 -13.41 -15.53
N GLY A 89 -1.82 -14.74 -15.50
CA GLY A 89 -0.76 -15.72 -15.28
C GLY A 89 -0.38 -15.98 -13.82
N TYR A 90 -0.84 -15.15 -12.88
CA TYR A 90 -0.48 -15.24 -11.45
C TYR A 90 -1.67 -15.42 -10.50
N GLY A 91 -2.91 -15.20 -10.97
CA GLY A 91 -4.09 -15.33 -10.13
C GLY A 91 -4.23 -14.17 -9.14
N SER A 92 -4.01 -14.40 -7.85
CA SER A 92 -3.99 -13.34 -6.84
C SER A 92 -2.56 -13.08 -6.37
N MET A 93 -2.19 -11.81 -6.29
CA MET A 93 -0.89 -11.35 -5.79
C MET A 93 -1.06 -10.46 -4.56
N ALA A 94 -0.04 -10.43 -3.71
CA ALA A 94 -0.01 -9.58 -2.52
C ALA A 94 1.27 -8.73 -2.50
N ILE A 95 1.12 -7.44 -2.21
CA ILE A 95 2.22 -6.53 -1.90
C ILE A 95 2.17 -6.27 -0.40
N VAL A 96 3.12 -6.85 0.35
CA VAL A 96 3.03 -6.98 1.82
C VAL A 96 4.01 -6.10 2.60
N GLY A 97 4.74 -5.22 1.92
CA GLY A 97 5.80 -4.44 2.55
C GLY A 97 6.84 -5.34 3.23
N ASP A 98 7.18 -5.04 4.48
CA ASP A 98 8.17 -5.79 5.26
C ASP A 98 7.53 -6.88 6.13
N LEU A 99 6.23 -7.19 5.96
CA LEU A 99 5.60 -8.32 6.66
C LEU A 99 6.32 -9.63 6.34
N ILE A 100 6.79 -9.76 5.09
CA ILE A 100 7.70 -10.81 4.64
C ILE A 100 8.85 -10.09 3.91
N PRO A 101 9.95 -9.78 4.60
CA PRO A 101 11.02 -8.95 4.03
C PRO A 101 11.85 -9.71 2.97
N THR A 102 11.93 -11.04 3.08
CA THR A 102 12.69 -11.91 2.16
C THR A 102 12.04 -13.28 2.05
N GLU A 103 12.39 -14.04 1.01
CA GLU A 103 11.93 -15.44 0.88
C GLU A 103 12.45 -16.34 2.02
N GLN A 104 13.68 -16.08 2.51
CA GLN A 104 14.28 -16.83 3.63
C GLN A 104 13.45 -16.70 4.91
N PHE A 105 12.80 -15.57 5.13
CA PHE A 105 11.92 -15.37 6.28
C PHE A 105 10.78 -16.41 6.32
N ILE A 106 10.31 -16.86 5.15
CA ILE A 106 9.28 -17.88 5.07
C ILE A 106 9.86 -19.24 5.47
N SER A 107 11.02 -19.62 4.93
CA SER A 107 11.61 -20.93 5.21
C SER A 107 12.03 -21.11 6.67
N ASP A 108 12.46 -20.03 7.34
CA ASP A 108 12.88 -20.08 8.74
C ASP A 108 11.70 -20.19 9.72
N ASN A 109 10.49 -19.88 9.26
CA ASN A 109 9.26 -19.87 10.05
C ASN A 109 8.18 -20.85 9.53
N ALA A 110 8.56 -21.77 8.63
CA ALA A 110 7.70 -22.80 8.06
C ALA A 110 7.72 -24.12 8.85
#